data_AF-A0ABD3S0B9-F1
#
_entry.id   AF-A0ABD3S0B9-F1
#
_cell.length_a   1.000
_cell.length_b   1.000
_cell.length_c   1.000
_cell.angle_alpha   90.00
_cell.angle_beta   90.00
_cell.angle_gamma   90.00
#
_symmetry.space_group_name_H-M   'P 1'
#
loop_
_entity.id
_entity.type
_entity.pdbx_description
1 polymer ?
#
loop_
_entity_poly.entity_id
_entity_poly.type
_entity_poly.pdbx_seq_one_letter_code
_entity_poly.pdbx_strand_id
1 'polypeptide(L)'
;MSSDIQNGEHDHEPEAAAAPAITDSDPNLPDSNDTDVQPPDAEEHPVEEQVQPVIAEASISTPVEEISTELSGALRSNKDDVSKLSKAEGNRTFTMRELLNELKTGEATNDGVEGEVDTPRSQQNAEQQIEQNNAAMELINSVTGVDEDGRSRQRVLTFAARRYASALERNPDDYDALYNWALVLQESADNVSPESSSPSKDALLEEACKKYEGATRLCPTLNDAYYNWAIAISDRAKMRGRTKEAEELWKQATKNYGKAVQLNWNSPQALNNWGLALQELSAIVPAREKQTIVKTAISKFRAAIQLQFDFHRAIYNLGTVLYGLAEDISRTGGHMNAKEVSPDELYSQSAIYIAAAHSLKPNYSVYTSALKLVRSMLPLPYLKVGYLTAPPVGNPLAPHSDWKRSEFVLNQEGLQQINKVDQRRLSPSLSSKSGDMPINKPAVKVDVSDIVSVSASADLTLPPGAGLCIDTVNGPVFLIAESWEALDGWLDAIRLVYTISARGKSDVLAGIITA
;
A
#
# COMPACT_ATOMS: atom_id res chain seq x y z
N MET A 1 10.61 0.79 69.17
CA MET A 1 9.92 1.46 68.05
C MET A 1 8.65 0.63 67.81
N SER A 2 7.60 0.72 68.62
CA SER A 2 6.96 1.92 69.23
C SER A 2 6.29 2.78 68.15
N SER A 3 4.99 3.11 68.21
CA SER A 3 3.99 2.76 69.26
C SER A 3 2.54 3.03 68.81
N ASP A 4 1.66 2.06 69.06
CA ASP A 4 0.38 2.11 69.81
C ASP A 4 -0.69 3.24 69.65
N ILE A 5 -1.92 2.90 70.08
CA ILE A 5 -3.12 3.72 70.34
C ILE A 5 -3.96 4.12 69.09
N GLN A 6 -5.21 3.70 68.81
CA GLN A 6 -6.32 2.95 69.48
C GLN A 6 -7.54 3.80 69.93
N ASN A 7 -8.74 3.17 69.95
CA ASN A 7 -10.10 3.67 70.30
C ASN A 7 -10.80 4.47 69.18
N GLY A 8 -12.13 4.46 69.00
CA GLY A 8 -13.26 3.85 69.74
C GLY A 8 -14.43 4.87 69.84
N GLU A 9 -15.73 4.55 69.94
CA GLU A 9 -16.48 3.28 69.98
C GLU A 9 -18.01 3.58 69.82
N HIS A 10 -18.88 2.55 69.69
CA HIS A 10 -20.37 2.60 69.82
C HIS A 10 -21.23 3.35 68.77
N ASP A 11 -22.53 3.07 68.57
CA ASP A 11 -23.27 1.77 68.47
C ASP A 11 -24.73 2.01 68.01
N HIS A 12 -25.38 0.99 67.40
CA HIS A 12 -26.83 0.64 67.42
C HIS A 12 -27.41 0.04 66.10
N GLU A 13 -27.87 -1.20 66.19
CA GLU A 13 -28.87 -1.89 65.32
C GLU A 13 -30.30 -1.80 65.96
N PRO A 14 -31.42 -2.31 65.35
CA PRO A 14 -31.68 -2.89 64.01
C PRO A 14 -32.81 -2.08 63.27
N GLU A 15 -33.85 -2.54 62.51
CA GLU A 15 -34.37 -3.86 62.09
C GLU A 15 -35.29 -3.79 60.82
N ALA A 16 -35.44 -4.94 60.13
CA ALA A 16 -36.61 -5.50 59.42
C ALA A 16 -37.65 -4.67 58.60
N ALA A 17 -37.60 -4.92 57.27
CA ALA A 17 -38.63 -5.68 56.49
C ALA A 17 -39.78 -5.02 55.68
N ALA A 18 -40.20 -5.82 54.68
CA ALA A 18 -41.45 -5.83 53.88
C ALA A 18 -41.61 -4.90 52.65
N ALA A 19 -41.99 -5.53 51.53
CA ALA A 19 -42.57 -4.92 50.31
C ALA A 19 -44.08 -5.23 50.22
N PRO A 20 -44.83 -4.61 49.29
CA PRO A 20 -45.25 -5.37 48.10
C PRO A 20 -45.24 -4.56 46.79
N ALA A 21 -45.84 -5.09 45.72
CA ALA A 21 -45.82 -4.58 44.33
C ALA A 21 -47.24 -4.40 43.73
N ILE A 22 -47.36 -4.40 42.39
CA ILE A 22 -48.58 -4.33 41.52
C ILE A 22 -49.37 -2.98 41.61
N THR A 23 -50.05 -2.43 40.57
CA THR A 23 -50.52 -2.92 39.25
C THR A 23 -50.31 -1.92 38.07
N ASP A 24 -50.59 -2.42 36.86
CA ASP A 24 -50.63 -1.81 35.52
C ASP A 24 -51.39 -0.47 35.33
N SER A 25 -51.07 0.26 34.25
CA SER A 25 -52.04 0.76 33.24
C SER A 25 -51.37 1.39 31.99
N ASP A 26 -51.88 1.01 30.82
CA ASP A 26 -51.63 1.50 29.43
C ASP A 26 -53.02 1.47 28.72
N PRO A 27 -53.29 2.01 27.50
CA PRO A 27 -52.59 2.96 26.62
C PRO A 27 -53.46 4.20 26.21
N ASN A 28 -52.95 5.08 25.33
CA ASN A 28 -53.57 5.45 24.02
C ASN A 28 -53.00 6.74 23.35
N LEU A 29 -53.04 6.74 22.01
CA LEU A 29 -52.86 7.85 21.04
C LEU A 29 -54.26 8.46 20.67
N PRO A 30 -54.44 9.58 19.91
CA PRO A 30 -53.68 9.96 18.70
C PRO A 30 -53.57 11.46 18.26
N ASP A 31 -52.87 11.66 17.13
CA ASP A 31 -53.01 12.67 16.05
C ASP A 31 -53.18 14.19 16.30
N SER A 32 -52.29 15.03 15.74
CA SER A 32 -52.51 15.75 14.44
C SER A 32 -51.70 17.06 14.23
N ASN A 33 -51.33 17.29 12.97
CA ASN A 33 -51.03 18.55 12.23
C ASN A 33 -49.83 19.48 12.56
N ASP A 34 -48.97 19.60 11.55
CA ASP A 34 -48.49 20.82 10.87
C ASP A 34 -47.92 22.02 11.65
N THR A 35 -46.64 22.35 11.37
CA THR A 35 -46.32 23.67 10.78
C THR A 35 -45.02 23.63 9.95
N ASP A 36 -44.97 24.47 8.91
CA ASP A 36 -43.94 24.51 7.85
C ASP A 36 -42.91 25.65 8.06
N VAL A 37 -41.61 25.37 7.91
CA VAL A 37 -40.51 26.36 7.87
C VAL A 37 -39.31 25.85 7.02
N GLN A 38 -39.23 26.26 5.75
CA GLN A 38 -37.98 26.45 4.98
C GLN A 38 -37.26 27.74 5.44
N PRO A 39 -35.96 28.06 5.10
CA PRO A 39 -35.24 27.77 3.84
C PRO A 39 -33.70 27.51 4.07
N PRO A 40 -32.73 27.81 3.17
CA PRO A 40 -32.75 27.99 1.70
C PRO A 40 -31.74 27.09 0.93
N ASP A 41 -31.83 27.08 -0.41
CA ASP A 41 -30.86 26.46 -1.32
C ASP A 41 -29.63 27.34 -1.63
N ALA A 42 -28.54 26.70 -2.04
CA ALA A 42 -27.47 27.28 -2.86
C ALA A 42 -26.78 26.15 -3.68
N GLU A 43 -26.68 26.32 -5.00
CA GLU A 43 -26.16 25.31 -5.93
C GLU A 43 -24.65 25.48 -6.19
N GLU A 44 -23.91 24.37 -6.28
CA GLU A 44 -22.70 24.28 -7.13
C GLU A 44 -22.68 22.92 -7.85
N HIS A 45 -22.34 22.93 -9.15
CA HIS A 45 -22.34 21.73 -10.00
C HIS A 45 -21.02 20.94 -9.90
N PRO A 46 -21.04 19.59 -9.87
CA PRO A 46 -19.86 18.80 -10.15
C PRO A 46 -19.57 18.79 -11.66
N VAL A 47 -18.29 18.95 -12.04
CA VAL A 47 -17.83 18.80 -13.43
C VAL A 47 -17.48 17.33 -13.69
N GLU A 48 -18.13 16.71 -14.67
CA GLU A 48 -17.73 15.40 -15.19
C GLU A 48 -16.54 15.55 -16.14
N GLU A 49 -15.41 14.91 -15.84
CA GLU A 49 -14.26 14.85 -16.76
C GLU A 49 -14.19 13.46 -17.41
N GLN A 50 -14.59 13.39 -18.68
CA GLN A 50 -14.64 12.14 -19.46
C GLN A 50 -13.25 11.80 -20.02
N VAL A 51 -12.70 10.64 -19.65
CA VAL A 51 -11.43 10.12 -20.21
C VAL A 51 -11.72 8.91 -21.10
N GLN A 52 -11.44 9.05 -22.40
CA GLN A 52 -11.55 7.97 -23.37
C GLN A 52 -10.27 7.11 -23.38
N PRO A 53 -10.35 5.79 -23.67
CA PRO A 53 -9.18 4.91 -23.70
C PRO A 53 -8.33 5.16 -24.95
N VAL A 54 -7.01 5.30 -24.77
CA VAL A 54 -6.03 5.32 -25.86
C VAL A 54 -5.18 4.04 -25.77
N ILE A 55 -5.15 3.27 -26.86
CA ILE A 55 -4.38 2.04 -26.98
C ILE A 55 -2.96 2.37 -27.44
N ALA A 56 -1.95 1.86 -26.73
CA ALA A 56 -0.56 1.85 -27.19
C ALA A 56 0.21 0.65 -26.61
N GLU A 57 0.71 -0.22 -27.49
CA GLU A 57 1.64 -1.30 -27.13
C GLU A 57 3.09 -0.81 -27.17
N ALA A 58 3.90 -1.16 -26.17
CA ALA A 58 5.36 -1.22 -26.30
C ALA A 58 5.98 -2.06 -25.16
N SER A 59 6.55 -3.22 -25.49
CA SER A 59 7.25 -4.07 -24.52
C SER A 59 8.77 -3.91 -24.62
N ILE A 60 9.42 -3.38 -23.57
CA ILE A 60 10.85 -3.52 -23.33
C ILE A 60 11.05 -3.85 -21.84
N SER A 61 11.87 -4.87 -21.54
CA SER A 61 12.09 -5.36 -20.19
C SER A 61 13.58 -5.53 -19.87
N THR A 62 14.04 -4.81 -18.84
CA THR A 62 15.36 -4.99 -18.21
C THR A 62 15.22 -4.85 -16.70
N PRO A 63 15.84 -5.71 -15.89
CA PRO A 63 15.70 -5.67 -14.43
C PRO A 63 16.54 -4.55 -13.82
N VAL A 64 16.01 -3.93 -12.77
CA VAL A 64 16.73 -3.02 -11.86
C VAL A 64 16.60 -3.59 -10.45
N GLU A 65 17.72 -3.78 -9.76
CA GLU A 65 17.79 -4.22 -8.37
C GLU A 65 18.21 -3.06 -7.44
N GLU A 66 18.08 -3.30 -6.12
CA GLU A 66 18.33 -2.36 -5.01
C GLU A 66 17.33 -1.19 -4.87
N ILE A 67 17.00 -0.67 -3.68
CA ILE A 67 17.02 -1.23 -2.30
C ILE A 67 15.91 -0.50 -1.51
N SER A 68 15.34 -1.12 -0.47
CA SER A 68 14.75 -0.42 0.69
C SER A 68 14.25 -1.43 1.73
N THR A 69 14.85 -1.40 2.93
CA THR A 69 14.38 -1.97 4.20
C THR A 69 13.44 -3.19 4.20
N GLU A 70 13.95 -4.34 4.65
CA GLU A 70 13.28 -5.19 5.66
C GLU A 70 14.35 -5.88 6.54
N LEU A 71 13.89 -6.46 7.65
CA LEU A 71 14.63 -6.88 8.84
C LEU A 71 15.98 -7.59 8.64
N SER A 72 17.01 -7.03 9.26
CA SER A 72 17.93 -7.70 10.20
C SER A 72 18.14 -9.22 10.09
N GLY A 73 19.12 -9.64 9.25
CA GLY A 73 20.00 -10.77 9.60
C GLY A 73 19.93 -12.04 8.75
N ALA A 74 20.62 -12.05 7.60
CA ALA A 74 21.13 -13.28 6.98
C ALA A 74 22.43 -13.03 6.19
N LEU A 75 23.45 -13.84 6.48
CA LEU A 75 24.87 -13.70 6.11
C LEU A 75 25.21 -13.80 4.61
N ARG A 76 26.07 -12.87 4.14
CA ARG A 76 27.35 -13.02 3.39
C ARG A 76 27.45 -13.94 2.13
N SER A 77 28.28 -13.45 1.19
CA SER A 77 28.85 -14.12 -0.01
C SER A 77 27.87 -14.31 -1.20
N ASN A 78 28.28 -14.24 -2.47
CA ASN A 78 29.65 -14.17 -3.05
C ASN A 78 29.75 -13.14 -4.22
N LYS A 79 30.92 -12.99 -4.83
CA LYS A 79 31.23 -12.03 -5.93
C LYS A 79 31.17 -12.65 -7.35
N ASP A 80 31.40 -11.77 -8.33
CA ASP A 80 31.72 -11.97 -9.76
C ASP A 80 30.47 -12.18 -10.66
N ASP A 81 30.32 -11.55 -11.83
CA ASP A 81 31.32 -11.15 -12.85
C ASP A 81 31.04 -9.75 -13.50
N VAL A 82 31.80 -9.34 -14.54
CA VAL A 82 31.99 -7.92 -14.95
C VAL A 82 31.67 -7.58 -16.42
N SER A 83 30.97 -6.45 -16.61
CA SER A 83 30.92 -5.54 -17.78
C SER A 83 30.12 -5.89 -19.06
N LYS A 84 29.36 -4.89 -19.53
CA LYS A 84 29.51 -4.22 -20.84
C LYS A 84 28.72 -2.90 -20.88
N LEU A 85 29.22 -1.90 -21.61
CA LEU A 85 28.51 -0.63 -21.85
C LEU A 85 27.89 -0.60 -23.25
N SER A 86 26.69 -0.02 -23.35
CA SER A 86 26.18 0.65 -24.56
C SER A 86 25.22 1.77 -24.14
N LYS A 87 25.27 2.92 -24.84
CA LYS A 87 24.45 4.10 -24.51
C LYS A 87 23.01 3.94 -24.99
N ALA A 88 22.06 4.35 -24.15
CA ALA A 88 20.71 4.78 -24.53
C ALA A 88 20.25 5.84 -23.51
N GLU A 89 19.72 6.97 -23.98
CA GLU A 89 19.29 8.08 -23.12
C GLU A 89 17.76 8.10 -23.03
N GLY A 90 17.22 8.16 -21.81
CA GLY A 90 15.78 8.18 -21.54
C GLY A 90 15.42 7.49 -20.22
N ASN A 91 14.76 8.23 -19.32
CA ASN A 91 14.14 7.78 -18.06
C ASN A 91 14.97 6.80 -17.20
N ARG A 92 15.91 7.34 -16.40
CA ARG A 92 16.60 6.63 -15.32
C ARG A 92 16.40 7.37 -13.99
N THR A 93 15.87 6.69 -12.97
CA THR A 93 16.00 7.14 -11.58
C THR A 93 17.41 6.78 -11.12
N PHE A 94 18.26 7.79 -10.90
CA PHE A 94 19.65 7.56 -10.52
C PHE A 94 19.78 7.20 -9.05
N THR A 95 20.62 6.21 -8.74
CA THR A 95 21.11 6.01 -7.36
C THR A 95 22.34 6.89 -7.11
N MET A 96 22.63 7.24 -5.84
CA MET A 96 23.82 8.05 -5.50
C MET A 96 25.13 7.41 -5.99
N ARG A 97 25.19 6.07 -6.07
CA ARG A 97 26.31 5.29 -6.64
C ARG A 97 26.57 5.61 -8.12
N GLU A 98 25.56 6.04 -8.86
CA GLU A 98 25.63 6.32 -10.30
C GLU A 98 26.07 7.77 -10.55
N LEU A 99 25.45 8.75 -9.88
CA LEU A 99 25.83 10.17 -9.94
C LEU A 99 27.31 10.39 -9.54
N LEU A 100 27.81 9.63 -8.57
CA LEU A 100 29.22 9.66 -8.13
C LEU A 100 30.21 9.19 -9.21
N ASN A 101 29.78 8.47 -10.24
CA ASN A 101 30.61 8.13 -11.40
C ASN A 101 30.60 9.24 -12.47
N GLU A 102 29.46 9.89 -12.71
CA GLU A 102 29.35 10.97 -13.70
C GLU A 102 30.12 12.22 -13.27
N LEU A 103 30.05 12.57 -11.98
CA LEU A 103 30.86 13.63 -11.33
C LEU A 103 32.38 13.44 -11.46
N LYS A 104 32.84 12.27 -11.92
CA LYS A 104 34.25 11.95 -12.16
C LYS A 104 34.72 12.28 -13.59
N THR A 105 33.84 12.83 -14.44
CA THR A 105 34.08 12.97 -15.89
C THR A 105 33.89 14.39 -16.47
N GLY A 106 33.45 15.37 -15.68
CA GLY A 106 33.25 16.76 -16.12
C GLY A 106 34.28 17.75 -15.57
N GLU A 107 35.06 18.40 -16.46
CA GLU A 107 35.92 19.55 -16.15
C GLU A 107 35.67 20.72 -17.13
N ALA A 108 35.61 21.94 -16.58
CA ALA A 108 35.52 23.25 -17.27
C ALA A 108 34.22 23.52 -18.09
N THR A 109 33.77 24.76 -18.35
CA THR A 109 34.40 26.11 -18.34
C THR A 109 33.44 27.25 -17.88
N ASN A 110 33.99 28.35 -17.35
CA ASN A 110 33.73 29.82 -17.52
C ASN A 110 32.38 30.35 -18.14
N ASP A 111 31.89 31.59 -17.90
CA ASP A 111 32.35 32.80 -17.15
C ASP A 111 31.20 33.84 -16.94
N GLY A 112 31.29 34.68 -15.90
CA GLY A 112 30.56 35.98 -15.77
C GLY A 112 29.04 35.94 -15.47
N VAL A 113 28.35 37.02 -15.04
CA VAL A 113 28.73 38.43 -14.71
C VAL A 113 27.90 38.91 -13.49
N GLU A 114 28.39 39.92 -12.76
CA GLU A 114 27.80 40.48 -11.52
C GLU A 114 26.49 41.30 -11.71
N GLY A 115 25.72 41.43 -10.62
CA GLY A 115 25.03 42.71 -10.31
C GLY A 115 23.61 42.62 -9.73
N GLU A 116 23.48 42.60 -8.40
CA GLU A 116 22.21 42.93 -7.73
C GLU A 116 22.40 43.85 -6.51
N VAL A 117 21.33 44.59 -6.16
CA VAL A 117 21.38 45.67 -5.16
C VAL A 117 20.94 45.14 -3.80
N ASP A 118 21.93 44.91 -2.94
CA ASP A 118 21.73 44.23 -1.67
C ASP A 118 20.89 45.06 -0.67
N THR A 119 19.96 44.38 0.01
CA THR A 119 19.04 44.96 0.99
C THR A 119 19.27 44.36 2.37
N PRO A 120 18.90 45.04 3.48
CA PRO A 120 19.11 44.49 4.83
C PRO A 120 18.42 43.13 5.09
N ARG A 121 17.46 42.74 4.25
CA ARG A 121 16.72 41.47 4.35
C ARG A 121 17.33 40.35 3.50
N SER A 122 18.02 40.65 2.39
CA SER A 122 18.80 39.65 1.66
C SER A 122 20.04 39.24 2.46
N GLN A 123 20.73 40.20 3.08
CA GLN A 123 21.89 39.95 3.96
C GLN A 123 21.55 39.00 5.12
N GLN A 124 20.49 39.30 5.88
CA GLN A 124 20.09 38.43 7.01
C GLN A 124 19.65 37.03 6.58
N ASN A 125 19.03 36.88 5.42
CA ASN A 125 18.68 35.56 4.88
C ASN A 125 19.94 34.77 4.48
N ALA A 126 20.91 35.43 3.82
CA ALA A 126 22.17 34.81 3.41
C ALA A 126 23.01 34.37 4.62
N GLU A 127 23.12 35.20 5.65
CA GLU A 127 23.80 34.86 6.92
C GLU A 127 23.19 33.60 7.57
N GLN A 128 21.87 33.53 7.66
CA GLN A 128 21.16 32.35 8.20
C GLN A 128 21.33 31.09 7.31
N GLN A 129 21.36 31.25 5.99
CA GLN A 129 21.58 30.13 5.06
C GLN A 129 23.02 29.59 5.16
N ILE A 130 24.00 30.46 5.37
CA ILE A 130 25.40 30.08 5.66
C ILE A 130 25.50 29.34 7.00
N GLU A 131 24.85 29.83 8.06
CA GLU A 131 24.84 29.16 9.37
C GLU A 131 24.22 27.75 9.28
N GLN A 132 23.08 27.60 8.59
CA GLN A 132 22.45 26.29 8.34
C GLN A 132 23.31 25.36 7.47
N ASN A 133 24.05 25.91 6.49
CA ASN A 133 24.97 25.14 5.66
C ASN A 133 26.18 24.64 6.47
N ASN A 134 26.69 25.46 7.39
CA ASN A 134 27.75 25.08 8.33
C ASN A 134 27.28 23.98 9.30
N ALA A 135 26.10 24.12 9.91
CA ALA A 135 25.54 23.11 10.80
C ALA A 135 25.34 21.75 10.10
N ALA A 136 24.81 21.75 8.87
CA ALA A 136 24.69 20.53 8.05
C ALA A 136 26.06 19.91 7.72
N MET A 137 27.10 20.72 7.49
CA MET A 137 28.46 20.24 7.31
C MET A 137 29.07 19.65 8.59
N GLU A 138 28.83 20.24 9.76
CA GLU A 138 29.32 19.70 11.04
C GLU A 138 28.71 18.34 11.37
N LEU A 139 27.41 18.15 11.12
CA LEU A 139 26.75 16.85 11.22
C LEU A 139 27.41 15.82 10.27
N ILE A 140 27.63 16.16 9.00
CA ILE A 140 28.25 15.24 8.02
C ILE A 140 29.72 14.93 8.34
N ASN A 141 30.48 15.88 8.89
CA ASN A 141 31.88 15.69 9.31
C ASN A 141 32.01 14.84 10.58
N SER A 142 30.96 14.76 11.43
CA SER A 142 30.99 14.03 12.71
C SER A 142 30.46 12.59 12.62
N VAL A 143 29.84 12.18 11.51
CA VAL A 143 29.53 10.76 11.26
C VAL A 143 30.80 9.93 11.13
N THR A 144 30.90 8.84 11.90
CA THR A 144 31.93 7.81 11.72
C THR A 144 31.30 6.48 11.34
N GLY A 145 31.54 6.01 10.11
CA GLY A 145 31.03 4.72 9.63
C GLY A 145 31.60 3.53 10.42
N VAL A 146 30.75 2.53 10.68
CA VAL A 146 31.03 1.38 11.56
C VAL A 146 32.19 0.53 11.03
N ASP A 147 32.20 0.23 9.73
CA ASP A 147 33.22 -0.56 9.03
C ASP A 147 34.06 0.30 8.05
N GLU A 148 35.06 -0.30 7.40
CA GLU A 148 35.89 0.43 6.43
C GLU A 148 35.09 0.87 5.20
N ASP A 149 34.08 0.12 4.80
CA ASP A 149 33.20 0.49 3.69
C ASP A 149 32.35 1.72 4.07
N GLY A 150 31.82 1.77 5.30
CA GLY A 150 31.11 2.94 5.84
C GLY A 150 32.01 4.15 6.06
N ARG A 151 33.24 3.97 6.54
CA ARG A 151 34.24 5.05 6.57
C ARG A 151 34.57 5.54 5.16
N SER A 152 34.58 4.65 4.17
CA SER A 152 34.84 4.99 2.77
C SER A 152 33.65 5.71 2.12
N ARG A 153 32.41 5.26 2.36
CA ARG A 153 31.18 5.99 2.01
C ARG A 153 31.20 7.39 2.61
N GLN A 154 31.48 7.53 3.92
CA GLN A 154 31.45 8.85 4.56
C GLN A 154 32.45 9.83 3.96
N ARG A 155 33.69 9.41 3.66
CA ARG A 155 34.67 10.29 2.99
C ARG A 155 34.18 10.82 1.64
N VAL A 156 33.40 10.02 0.89
CA VAL A 156 32.79 10.44 -0.38
C VAL A 156 31.59 11.36 -0.14
N LEU A 157 30.74 11.07 0.86
CA LEU A 157 29.60 11.91 1.25
C LEU A 157 30.05 13.29 1.75
N THR A 158 31.07 13.35 2.62
CA THR A 158 31.69 14.60 3.06
C THR A 158 32.28 15.41 1.90
N PHE A 159 32.84 14.74 0.88
CA PHE A 159 33.34 15.43 -0.32
C PHE A 159 32.20 15.99 -1.18
N ALA A 160 31.13 15.21 -1.41
CA ALA A 160 29.94 15.65 -2.13
C ALA A 160 29.24 16.82 -1.41
N ALA A 161 29.05 16.73 -0.10
CA ALA A 161 28.47 17.78 0.74
C ALA A 161 29.20 19.11 0.60
N ARG A 162 30.54 19.12 0.62
CA ARG A 162 31.35 20.33 0.40
C ARG A 162 31.16 20.93 -1.00
N ARG A 163 30.95 20.10 -2.02
CA ARG A 163 30.64 20.59 -3.38
C ARG A 163 29.26 21.23 -3.46
N TYR A 164 28.24 20.67 -2.80
CA TYR A 164 26.90 21.27 -2.78
C TYR A 164 26.82 22.51 -1.87
N ALA A 165 27.53 22.52 -0.73
CA ALA A 165 27.70 23.72 0.09
C ALA A 165 28.28 24.87 -0.73
N SER A 166 29.40 24.64 -1.43
CA SER A 166 30.00 25.67 -2.29
C SER A 166 29.29 25.90 -3.63
N ALA A 167 28.32 25.08 -4.01
CA ALA A 167 27.37 25.44 -5.08
C ALA A 167 26.39 26.50 -4.55
N LEU A 168 25.82 26.28 -3.36
CA LEU A 168 24.86 27.19 -2.73
C LEU A 168 25.50 28.50 -2.21
N GLU A 169 26.80 28.51 -1.92
CA GLU A 169 27.58 29.74 -1.71
C GLU A 169 27.66 30.63 -2.96
N ARG A 170 27.47 30.06 -4.16
CA ARG A 170 27.53 30.77 -5.46
C ARG A 170 26.14 31.04 -6.05
N ASN A 171 25.21 30.12 -5.83
CA ASN A 171 23.81 30.22 -6.26
C ASN A 171 22.90 29.66 -5.15
N PRO A 172 22.40 30.51 -4.23
CA PRO A 172 21.51 30.08 -3.15
C PRO A 172 20.22 29.39 -3.62
N ASP A 173 19.80 29.63 -4.87
CA ASP A 173 18.60 29.11 -5.51
C ASP A 173 18.86 27.85 -6.38
N ASP A 174 20.03 27.21 -6.23
CA ASP A 174 20.34 25.91 -6.85
C ASP A 174 19.53 24.78 -6.17
N TYR A 175 18.31 24.56 -6.67
CA TYR A 175 17.42 23.53 -6.15
C TYR A 175 18.00 22.11 -6.31
N ASP A 176 18.83 21.87 -7.32
CA ASP A 176 19.46 20.56 -7.56
C ASP A 176 20.61 20.32 -6.56
N ALA A 177 21.40 21.34 -6.22
CA ALA A 177 22.37 21.25 -5.13
C ALA A 177 21.69 21.03 -3.76
N LEU A 178 20.54 21.67 -3.50
CA LEU A 178 19.74 21.42 -2.29
C LEU A 178 19.20 19.98 -2.26
N TYR A 179 18.61 19.50 -3.36
CA TYR A 179 18.08 18.13 -3.48
C TYR A 179 19.18 17.08 -3.30
N ASN A 180 20.32 17.23 -3.98
CA ASN A 180 21.42 16.26 -3.88
C ASN A 180 22.15 16.33 -2.54
N TRP A 181 22.19 17.48 -1.85
CA TRP A 181 22.69 17.53 -0.48
C TRP A 181 21.72 16.87 0.52
N ALA A 182 20.40 16.98 0.30
CA ALA A 182 19.42 16.27 1.11
C ALA A 182 19.58 14.74 1.01
N LEU A 183 19.87 14.21 -0.18
CA LEU A 183 20.25 12.80 -0.38
C LEU A 183 21.53 12.43 0.38
N VAL A 184 22.57 13.27 0.29
CA VAL A 184 23.85 13.06 1.02
C VAL A 184 23.66 13.08 2.54
N LEU A 185 22.72 13.88 3.06
CA LEU A 185 22.34 13.91 4.46
C LEU A 185 21.60 12.63 4.88
N GLN A 186 20.69 12.09 4.06
CA GLN A 186 20.04 10.80 4.33
C GLN A 186 21.02 9.62 4.32
N GLU A 187 21.86 9.49 3.28
CA GLU A 187 22.86 8.42 3.21
C GLU A 187 23.89 8.53 4.36
N SER A 188 24.24 9.75 4.78
CA SER A 188 25.05 9.98 5.99
C SER A 188 24.32 9.52 7.25
N ALA A 189 22.99 9.71 7.33
CA ALA A 189 22.15 9.27 8.45
C ALA A 189 22.07 7.73 8.53
N ASP A 190 21.95 7.02 7.40
CA ASP A 190 22.01 5.55 7.35
C ASP A 190 23.40 4.99 7.67
N ASN A 191 24.46 5.80 7.55
CA ASN A 191 25.82 5.43 7.87
C ASN A 191 26.21 5.70 9.35
N VAL A 192 25.31 6.26 10.16
CA VAL A 192 25.48 6.46 11.62
C VAL A 192 25.39 5.12 12.36
N SER A 193 26.33 4.86 13.28
CA SER A 193 26.23 3.69 14.18
C SER A 193 24.98 3.77 15.07
N PRO A 194 24.21 2.68 15.26
CA PRO A 194 23.10 2.63 16.22
C PRO A 194 23.48 2.98 17.67
N GLU A 195 24.77 2.91 17.99
CA GLU A 195 25.35 3.21 19.31
C GLU A 195 25.79 4.69 19.43
N SER A 196 25.73 5.47 18.35
CA SER A 196 26.17 6.87 18.34
C SER A 196 25.10 7.81 18.89
N SER A 197 25.47 8.64 19.87
CA SER A 197 24.64 9.73 20.38
C SER A 197 24.83 11.06 19.66
N SER A 198 25.93 11.23 18.91
CA SER A 198 26.22 12.44 18.13
C SER A 198 27.13 12.12 16.93
N PRO A 199 26.78 12.54 15.69
CA PRO A 199 25.51 13.16 15.32
C PRO A 199 24.37 12.12 15.45
N SER A 200 23.19 12.56 15.87
CA SER A 200 22.03 11.66 15.89
C SER A 200 21.51 11.46 14.46
N LYS A 201 20.99 10.26 14.16
CA LYS A 201 20.38 9.97 12.87
C LYS A 201 19.21 10.94 12.55
N ASP A 202 18.43 11.30 13.58
CA ASP A 202 17.32 12.24 13.47
C ASP A 202 17.76 13.66 13.07
N ALA A 203 18.90 14.16 13.57
CA ALA A 203 19.40 15.49 13.21
C ALA A 203 19.81 15.58 11.73
N LEU A 204 20.45 14.53 11.20
CA LEU A 204 20.79 14.43 9.78
C LEU A 204 19.53 14.33 8.89
N LEU A 205 18.51 13.57 9.33
CA LEU A 205 17.21 13.52 8.63
C LEU A 205 16.42 14.82 8.74
N GLU A 206 16.57 15.60 9.81
CA GLU A 206 15.95 16.93 9.93
C GLU A 206 16.58 17.93 8.95
N GLU A 207 17.92 17.98 8.87
CA GLU A 207 18.57 18.82 7.86
C GLU A 207 18.23 18.36 6.45
N ALA A 208 18.16 17.04 6.18
CA ALA A 208 17.66 16.54 4.90
C ALA A 208 16.24 17.06 4.58
N CYS A 209 15.32 17.03 5.56
CA CYS A 209 13.98 17.61 5.42
C CYS A 209 14.03 19.10 5.05
N LYS A 210 14.89 19.90 5.70
CA LYS A 210 15.03 21.34 5.42
C LYS A 210 15.58 21.61 4.01
N LYS A 211 16.57 20.84 3.55
CA LYS A 211 17.12 20.97 2.19
C LYS A 211 16.10 20.52 1.13
N TYR A 212 15.30 19.48 1.39
CA TYR A 212 14.18 19.10 0.51
C TYR A 212 13.05 20.15 0.46
N GLU A 213 12.72 20.78 1.59
CA GLU A 213 11.76 21.89 1.59
C GLU A 213 12.28 23.05 0.71
N GLY A 214 13.57 23.40 0.83
CA GLY A 214 14.21 24.39 -0.03
C GLY A 214 14.13 24.02 -1.52
N ALA A 215 14.53 22.79 -1.87
CA ALA A 215 14.48 22.31 -3.25
C ALA A 215 13.06 22.31 -3.84
N THR A 216 12.06 21.87 -3.07
CA THR A 216 10.65 21.86 -3.53
C THR A 216 9.98 23.23 -3.50
N ARG A 217 10.49 24.20 -2.73
CA ARG A 217 10.06 25.60 -2.77
C ARG A 217 10.52 26.31 -4.04
N LEU A 218 11.74 26.00 -4.50
CA LEU A 218 12.34 26.52 -5.73
C LEU A 218 11.84 25.80 -6.99
N CYS A 219 11.67 24.47 -6.91
CA CYS A 219 11.12 23.64 -7.98
C CYS A 219 9.91 22.81 -7.50
N PRO A 220 8.68 23.40 -7.47
CA PRO A 220 7.46 22.73 -6.99
C PRO A 220 6.97 21.53 -7.83
N THR A 221 7.66 21.23 -8.92
CA THR A 221 7.43 20.08 -9.81
C THR A 221 8.43 18.93 -9.61
N LEU A 222 9.41 19.08 -8.72
CA LEU A 222 10.44 18.06 -8.46
C LEU A 222 9.88 16.87 -7.66
N ASN A 223 9.22 15.95 -8.38
CA ASN A 223 8.55 14.77 -7.82
C ASN A 223 9.47 13.91 -6.92
N ASP A 224 10.73 13.70 -7.31
CA ASP A 224 11.72 12.92 -6.57
C ASP A 224 12.13 13.57 -5.23
N ALA A 225 12.11 14.90 -5.14
CA ALA A 225 12.35 15.59 -3.87
C ALA A 225 11.19 15.37 -2.90
N TYR A 226 9.93 15.47 -3.35
CA TYR A 226 8.77 15.13 -2.51
C TYR A 226 8.78 13.66 -2.07
N TYR A 227 9.19 12.74 -2.94
CA TYR A 227 9.28 11.31 -2.63
C TYR A 227 10.36 11.01 -1.58
N ASN A 228 11.60 11.48 -1.78
CA ASN A 228 12.70 11.21 -0.86
C ASN A 228 12.55 11.99 0.46
N TRP A 229 11.91 13.17 0.43
CA TRP A 229 11.50 13.89 1.65
C TRP A 229 10.45 13.11 2.45
N ALA A 230 9.47 12.49 1.78
CA ALA A 230 8.50 11.62 2.44
C ALA A 230 9.17 10.40 3.10
N ILE A 231 10.22 9.83 2.49
CA ILE A 231 11.06 8.79 3.12
C ILE A 231 11.77 9.34 4.36
N ALA A 232 12.44 10.49 4.26
CA ALA A 232 13.13 11.11 5.40
C ALA A 232 12.19 11.35 6.59
N ILE A 233 11.00 11.92 6.34
CA ILE A 233 9.97 12.12 7.37
C ILE A 233 9.47 10.77 7.92
N SER A 234 9.28 9.75 7.07
CA SER A 234 8.86 8.40 7.50
C SER A 234 9.85 7.79 8.48
N ASP A 235 11.16 7.94 8.25
CA ASP A 235 12.18 7.38 9.14
C ASP A 235 12.28 8.15 10.47
N ARG A 236 12.11 9.48 10.46
CA ARG A 236 11.94 10.27 11.69
C ARG A 236 10.71 9.80 12.48
N ALA A 237 9.59 9.55 11.81
CA ALA A 237 8.35 9.07 12.44
C ALA A 237 8.55 7.70 13.12
N LYS A 238 9.25 6.76 12.47
CA LYS A 238 9.63 5.47 13.07
C LYS A 238 10.44 5.63 14.36
N MET A 239 11.41 6.55 14.39
CA MET A 239 12.21 6.83 15.60
C MET A 239 11.38 7.42 16.76
N ARG A 240 10.25 8.06 16.46
CA ARG A 240 9.30 8.59 17.45
C ARG A 240 8.23 7.59 17.87
N GLY A 241 8.19 6.40 17.27
CA GLY A 241 7.33 5.29 17.67
C GLY A 241 5.84 5.64 17.65
N ARG A 242 5.16 5.50 18.79
CA ARG A 242 3.70 5.72 18.94
C ARG A 242 3.40 7.00 19.73
N THR A 243 3.91 8.13 19.26
CA THR A 243 3.71 9.46 19.86
C THR A 243 2.89 10.38 18.95
N LYS A 244 2.42 11.52 19.50
CA LYS A 244 1.75 12.55 18.69
C LYS A 244 2.67 13.25 17.69
N GLU A 245 3.97 13.30 17.97
CA GLU A 245 4.99 13.74 17.00
C GLU A 245 5.09 12.75 15.83
N ALA A 246 5.10 11.44 16.10
CA ALA A 246 5.06 10.43 15.04
C ALA A 246 3.78 10.52 14.19
N GLU A 247 2.62 10.77 14.80
CA GLU A 247 1.35 10.96 14.07
C GLU A 247 1.40 12.14 13.09
N GLU A 248 1.98 13.27 13.52
CA GLU A 248 2.13 14.45 12.68
C GLU A 248 3.19 14.24 11.58
N LEU A 249 4.33 13.61 11.89
CA LEU A 249 5.33 13.24 10.89
C LEU A 249 4.73 12.28 9.84
N TRP A 250 3.97 11.26 10.23
CA TRP A 250 3.29 10.38 9.27
C TRP A 250 2.23 11.11 8.42
N LYS A 251 1.52 12.12 8.97
CA LYS A 251 0.62 12.99 8.20
C LYS A 251 1.38 13.85 7.17
N GLN A 252 2.58 14.33 7.51
CA GLN A 252 3.44 15.07 6.58
C GLN A 252 4.06 14.15 5.51
N ALA A 253 4.53 12.96 5.88
CA ALA A 253 5.04 11.96 4.93
C ALA A 253 3.98 11.54 3.92
N THR A 254 2.76 11.21 4.37
CA THR A 254 1.64 10.84 3.48
C THR A 254 1.18 11.98 2.57
N LYS A 255 1.26 13.25 3.02
CA LYS A 255 1.07 14.42 2.16
C LYS A 255 2.14 14.54 1.06
N ASN A 256 3.42 14.35 1.41
CA ASN A 256 4.53 14.45 0.47
C ASN A 256 4.58 13.27 -0.52
N TYR A 257 4.30 12.04 -0.11
CA TYR A 257 4.06 10.92 -1.04
C TYR A 257 2.91 11.22 -2.00
N GLY A 258 1.81 11.79 -1.48
CA GLY A 258 0.67 12.20 -2.32
C GLY A 258 1.04 13.26 -3.34
N LYS A 259 1.91 14.22 -3.00
CA LYS A 259 2.42 15.23 -3.94
C LYS A 259 3.38 14.64 -4.97
N ALA A 260 4.27 13.73 -4.57
CA ALA A 260 5.13 12.99 -5.51
C ALA A 260 4.31 12.21 -6.54
N VAL A 261 3.30 11.45 -6.09
CA VAL A 261 2.40 10.68 -6.98
C VAL A 261 1.50 11.59 -7.83
N GLN A 262 1.13 12.79 -7.36
CA GLN A 262 0.42 13.78 -8.20
C GLN A 262 1.30 14.27 -9.36
N LEU A 263 2.60 14.44 -9.14
CA LEU A 263 3.56 14.91 -10.15
C LEU A 263 4.05 13.77 -11.06
N ASN A 264 4.11 12.54 -10.54
CA ASN A 264 4.54 11.33 -11.25
C ASN A 264 3.64 10.16 -10.84
N TRP A 265 2.52 10.01 -11.55
CA TRP A 265 1.50 9.01 -11.24
C TRP A 265 1.93 7.57 -11.55
N ASN A 266 2.91 7.38 -12.44
CA ASN A 266 3.34 6.07 -12.93
C ASN A 266 4.48 5.46 -12.08
N SER A 267 4.35 5.51 -10.76
CA SER A 267 5.36 4.99 -9.82
C SER A 267 4.75 3.97 -8.84
N PRO A 268 4.87 2.65 -9.13
CA PRO A 268 4.46 1.58 -8.22
C PRO A 268 5.11 1.73 -6.83
N GLN A 269 6.40 2.09 -6.80
CA GLN A 269 7.20 2.25 -5.59
C GLN A 269 6.67 3.40 -4.72
N ALA A 270 6.36 4.56 -5.31
CA ALA A 270 5.79 5.69 -4.57
C ALA A 270 4.38 5.37 -4.02
N LEU A 271 3.54 4.70 -4.80
CA LEU A 271 2.22 4.24 -4.36
C LEU A 271 2.31 3.21 -3.21
N ASN A 272 3.21 2.23 -3.30
CA ASN A 272 3.46 1.27 -2.22
C ASN A 272 3.96 1.94 -0.94
N ASN A 273 4.91 2.88 -1.05
CA ASN A 273 5.48 3.55 0.11
C ASN A 273 4.49 4.55 0.74
N TRP A 274 3.61 5.15 -0.06
CA TRP A 274 2.43 5.88 0.44
C TRP A 274 1.49 4.96 1.22
N GLY A 275 1.20 3.76 0.69
CA GLY A 275 0.41 2.73 1.35
C GLY A 275 0.99 2.32 2.71
N LEU A 276 2.31 2.10 2.79
CA LEU A 276 3.01 1.77 4.03
C LEU A 276 2.95 2.92 5.06
N ALA A 277 3.15 4.17 4.61
CA ALA A 277 3.03 5.33 5.50
C ALA A 277 1.60 5.54 6.03
N LEU A 278 0.58 5.22 5.23
CA LEU A 278 -0.82 5.18 5.67
C LEU A 278 -1.08 4.02 6.65
N GLN A 279 -0.48 2.84 6.42
CA GLN A 279 -0.57 1.69 7.32
C GLN A 279 0.02 1.99 8.71
N GLU A 280 1.21 2.57 8.77
CA GLU A 280 1.84 3.00 10.03
C GLU A 280 1.03 4.11 10.74
N LEU A 281 0.54 5.11 9.99
CA LEU A 281 -0.37 6.13 10.54
C LEU A 281 -1.64 5.49 11.13
N SER A 282 -2.22 4.50 10.44
CA SER A 282 -3.43 3.79 10.89
C SER A 282 -3.24 3.01 12.19
N ALA A 283 -2.00 2.66 12.54
CA ALA A 283 -1.67 1.95 13.77
C ALA A 283 -1.59 2.84 15.02
N ILE A 284 -1.60 4.18 14.85
CA ILE A 284 -1.43 5.15 15.96
C ILE A 284 -2.53 6.22 16.07
N VAL A 285 -3.32 6.46 15.01
CA VAL A 285 -4.47 7.38 15.05
C VAL A 285 -5.65 6.83 15.88
N PRO A 286 -6.59 7.70 16.33
CA PRO A 286 -7.85 7.27 16.90
C PRO A 286 -8.67 6.37 15.97
N ALA A 287 -9.41 5.41 16.52
CA ALA A 287 -10.16 4.40 15.75
C ALA A 287 -11.15 4.99 14.72
N ARG A 288 -11.71 6.18 14.99
CA ARG A 288 -12.58 6.94 14.07
C ARG A 288 -11.90 7.35 12.76
N GLU A 289 -10.58 7.55 12.76
CA GLU A 289 -9.78 7.95 11.59
C GLU A 289 -9.15 6.73 10.91
N LYS A 290 -8.85 5.69 11.69
CA LYS A 290 -8.20 4.45 11.24
C LYS A 290 -8.86 3.81 10.01
N GLN A 291 -10.19 3.65 10.01
CA GLN A 291 -10.92 3.00 8.91
C GLN A 291 -10.71 3.70 7.56
N THR A 292 -10.82 5.03 7.51
CA THR A 292 -10.61 5.81 6.28
C THR A 292 -9.16 5.72 5.79
N ILE A 293 -8.20 5.74 6.72
CA ILE A 293 -6.77 5.65 6.40
C ILE A 293 -6.42 4.24 5.88
N VAL A 294 -6.95 3.17 6.47
CA VAL A 294 -6.79 1.79 5.99
C VAL A 294 -7.39 1.60 4.59
N LYS A 295 -8.63 2.08 4.36
CA LYS A 295 -9.27 2.04 3.04
C LYS A 295 -8.46 2.83 1.99
N THR A 296 -7.82 3.93 2.39
CA THR A 296 -6.88 4.68 1.53
C THR A 296 -5.59 3.89 1.26
N ALA A 297 -5.00 3.23 2.26
CA ALA A 297 -3.80 2.40 2.09
C ALA A 297 -4.04 1.25 1.09
N ILE A 298 -5.17 0.54 1.25
CA ILE A 298 -5.63 -0.52 0.33
C ILE A 298 -5.70 0.01 -1.12
N SER A 299 -6.28 1.20 -1.33
CA SER A 299 -6.33 1.85 -2.64
C SER A 299 -4.94 2.12 -3.23
N LYS A 300 -3.96 2.55 -2.42
CA LYS A 300 -2.59 2.82 -2.91
C LYS A 300 -1.83 1.54 -3.25
N PHE A 301 -1.96 0.48 -2.46
CA PHE A 301 -1.37 -0.82 -2.83
C PHE A 301 -2.01 -1.42 -4.08
N ARG A 302 -3.35 -1.37 -4.23
CA ARG A 302 -4.03 -1.79 -5.47
C ARG A 302 -3.54 -1.00 -6.68
N ALA A 303 -3.41 0.33 -6.57
CA ALA A 303 -2.88 1.16 -7.65
C ALA A 303 -1.44 0.77 -8.03
N ALA A 304 -0.57 0.49 -7.04
CA ALA A 304 0.79 0.02 -7.31
C ALA A 304 0.81 -1.32 -8.08
N ILE A 305 -0.10 -2.24 -7.75
CA ILE A 305 -0.26 -3.53 -8.44
C ILE A 305 -0.87 -3.34 -9.84
N GLN A 306 -1.76 -2.37 -10.04
CA GLN A 306 -2.34 -2.08 -11.36
C GLN A 306 -1.32 -1.48 -12.34
N LEU A 307 -0.31 -0.75 -11.84
CA LEU A 307 0.83 -0.30 -12.64
C LEU A 307 1.86 -1.43 -12.89
N GLN A 308 2.09 -2.28 -11.90
CA GLN A 308 2.99 -3.43 -12.01
C GLN A 308 2.40 -4.68 -11.34
N PHE A 309 1.73 -5.52 -12.11
CA PHE A 309 1.00 -6.68 -11.59
C PHE A 309 1.87 -7.72 -10.86
N ASP A 310 3.18 -7.78 -11.14
CA ASP A 310 4.11 -8.69 -10.45
C ASP A 310 4.89 -8.05 -9.29
N PHE A 311 4.49 -6.84 -8.85
CA PHE A 311 5.13 -6.13 -7.75
C PHE A 311 4.81 -6.76 -6.39
N HIS A 312 5.42 -7.91 -6.13
CA HIS A 312 5.22 -8.77 -4.96
C HIS A 312 5.27 -8.06 -3.60
N ARG A 313 5.96 -6.91 -3.49
CA ARG A 313 5.93 -6.06 -2.29
C ARG A 313 4.56 -5.45 -2.05
N ALA A 314 3.97 -4.79 -3.05
CA ALA A 314 2.62 -4.23 -2.92
C ALA A 314 1.55 -5.32 -2.72
N ILE A 315 1.69 -6.46 -3.42
CA ILE A 315 0.84 -7.66 -3.25
C ILE A 315 0.90 -8.16 -1.80
N TYR A 316 2.10 -8.34 -1.25
CA TYR A 316 2.29 -8.77 0.13
C TYR A 316 1.71 -7.76 1.13
N ASN A 317 2.06 -6.49 0.99
CA ASN A 317 1.65 -5.42 1.90
C ASN A 317 0.12 -5.29 1.94
N LEU A 318 -0.55 -5.35 0.78
CA LEU A 318 -2.01 -5.39 0.70
C LEU A 318 -2.60 -6.58 1.46
N GLY A 319 -2.02 -7.77 1.32
CA GLY A 319 -2.38 -8.93 2.13
C GLY A 319 -2.28 -8.68 3.64
N THR A 320 -1.19 -8.07 4.12
CA THR A 320 -1.04 -7.74 5.55
C THR A 320 -2.05 -6.70 6.05
N VAL A 321 -2.44 -5.73 5.21
CA VAL A 321 -3.43 -4.71 5.56
C VAL A 321 -4.84 -5.29 5.61
N LEU A 322 -5.19 -6.19 4.67
CA LEU A 322 -6.46 -6.90 4.69
C LEU A 322 -6.58 -7.82 5.92
N TYR A 323 -5.48 -8.49 6.30
CA TYR A 323 -5.40 -9.26 7.55
C TYR A 323 -5.65 -8.37 8.77
N GLY A 324 -4.95 -7.23 8.88
CA GLY A 324 -5.12 -6.31 9.99
C GLY A 324 -6.54 -5.73 10.09
N LEU A 325 -7.17 -5.44 8.95
CA LEU A 325 -8.57 -4.99 8.89
C LEU A 325 -9.54 -6.07 9.36
N ALA A 326 -9.31 -7.34 8.99
CA ALA A 326 -10.12 -8.48 9.44
C ALA A 326 -10.04 -8.67 10.97
N GLU A 327 -8.84 -8.59 11.55
CA GLU A 327 -8.60 -8.63 13.00
C GLU A 327 -9.32 -7.47 13.73
N ASP A 328 -9.21 -6.24 13.22
CA ASP A 328 -9.86 -5.07 13.83
C ASP A 328 -11.40 -5.17 13.80
N ILE A 329 -11.99 -5.63 12.70
CA ILE A 329 -13.46 -5.81 12.61
C ILE A 329 -13.91 -6.96 13.52
N SER A 330 -13.17 -8.07 13.55
CA SER A 330 -13.43 -9.23 14.42
C SER A 330 -13.42 -8.83 15.90
N ARG A 331 -12.34 -8.16 16.34
CA ARG A 331 -12.14 -7.70 17.72
C ARG A 331 -13.14 -6.63 18.16
N THR A 332 -13.66 -5.84 17.23
CA THR A 332 -14.62 -4.76 17.53
C THR A 332 -16.07 -5.25 17.57
N GLY A 333 -16.33 -6.52 17.22
CA GLY A 333 -17.69 -7.10 17.27
C GLY A 333 -18.69 -6.30 16.44
N GLY A 334 -18.26 -5.92 15.22
CA GLY A 334 -18.80 -4.76 14.51
C GLY A 334 -20.32 -4.68 14.41
N HIS A 335 -20.85 -3.45 14.57
CA HIS A 335 -22.22 -3.13 14.15
C HIS A 335 -22.31 -3.22 12.62
N MET A 336 -22.62 -4.43 12.13
CA MET A 336 -22.64 -4.76 10.71
C MET A 336 -23.70 -3.95 9.97
N ASN A 337 -23.29 -2.84 9.38
CA ASN A 337 -23.96 -2.32 8.19
C ASN A 337 -23.91 -3.40 7.12
N ALA A 338 -25.04 -3.72 6.48
CA ALA A 338 -25.15 -4.78 5.47
C ALA A 338 -24.44 -4.48 4.11
N LYS A 339 -23.41 -3.63 4.15
CA LYS A 339 -22.54 -3.22 3.04
C LYS A 339 -21.04 -3.38 3.36
N GLU A 340 -20.66 -3.78 4.57
CA GLU A 340 -19.25 -4.00 4.92
C GLU A 340 -18.86 -5.47 4.75
N VAL A 341 -17.63 -5.70 4.25
CA VAL A 341 -17.10 -7.04 3.95
C VAL A 341 -16.87 -7.81 5.25
N SER A 342 -17.24 -9.09 5.28
CA SER A 342 -17.04 -9.93 6.47
C SER A 342 -15.55 -10.15 6.75
N PRO A 343 -15.15 -10.34 8.03
CA PRO A 343 -13.78 -10.70 8.37
C PRO A 343 -13.29 -11.93 7.61
N ASP A 344 -14.14 -12.95 7.40
CA ASP A 344 -13.77 -14.19 6.71
C ASP A 344 -13.38 -13.96 5.24
N GLU A 345 -14.08 -13.09 4.51
CA GLU A 345 -13.70 -12.72 3.13
C GLU A 345 -12.45 -11.83 3.12
N LEU A 346 -12.23 -10.98 4.13
CA LEU A 346 -10.97 -10.22 4.26
C LEU A 346 -9.77 -11.12 4.59
N TYR A 347 -9.93 -12.13 5.46
CA TYR A 347 -8.91 -13.16 5.73
C TYR A 347 -8.61 -13.98 4.47
N SER A 348 -9.65 -14.39 3.74
CA SER A 348 -9.56 -15.08 2.44
C SER A 348 -8.79 -14.25 1.40
N GLN A 349 -9.16 -12.97 1.21
CA GLN A 349 -8.45 -12.05 0.32
C GLN A 349 -6.98 -11.86 0.76
N SER A 350 -6.73 -11.66 2.06
CA SER A 350 -5.37 -11.62 2.64
C SER A 350 -4.54 -12.86 2.25
N ALA A 351 -5.14 -14.04 2.37
CA ALA A 351 -4.48 -15.31 2.06
C ALA A 351 -4.19 -15.47 0.56
N ILE A 352 -5.11 -15.03 -0.32
CA ILE A 352 -4.90 -14.97 -1.77
C ILE A 352 -3.71 -14.07 -2.11
N TYR A 353 -3.66 -12.87 -1.52
CA TYR A 353 -2.55 -11.92 -1.72
C TYR A 353 -1.20 -12.48 -1.22
N ILE A 354 -1.16 -13.06 -0.03
CA ILE A 354 0.07 -13.63 0.54
C ILE A 354 0.53 -14.88 -0.25
N ALA A 355 -0.39 -15.72 -0.71
CA ALA A 355 -0.08 -16.85 -1.60
C ALA A 355 0.48 -16.38 -2.95
N ALA A 356 -0.06 -15.29 -3.52
CA ALA A 356 0.46 -14.71 -4.76
C ALA A 356 1.87 -14.12 -4.59
N ALA A 357 2.12 -13.37 -3.51
CA ALA A 357 3.44 -12.83 -3.19
C ALA A 357 4.48 -13.95 -2.99
N HIS A 358 4.12 -15.02 -2.28
CA HIS A 358 4.98 -16.20 -2.14
C HIS A 358 5.20 -16.92 -3.48
N SER A 359 4.19 -17.05 -4.33
CA SER A 359 4.32 -17.66 -5.67
C SER A 359 5.33 -16.93 -6.55
N LEU A 360 5.32 -15.60 -6.52
CA LEU A 360 6.25 -14.75 -7.29
C LEU A 360 7.68 -14.75 -6.71
N LYS A 361 7.83 -14.85 -5.38
CA LYS A 361 9.13 -14.84 -4.68
C LYS A 361 9.18 -15.90 -3.57
N PRO A 362 9.26 -17.21 -3.89
CA PRO A 362 9.19 -18.28 -2.89
C PRO A 362 10.38 -18.29 -1.92
N ASN A 363 11.53 -17.76 -2.33
CA ASN A 363 12.74 -17.68 -1.51
C ASN A 363 12.65 -16.65 -0.37
N TYR A 364 11.60 -15.82 -0.31
CA TYR A 364 11.42 -14.83 0.75
C TYR A 364 10.85 -15.50 2.01
N SER A 365 11.69 -15.63 3.04
CA SER A 365 11.36 -16.27 4.32
C SER A 365 10.17 -15.62 5.03
N VAL A 366 10.02 -14.29 4.91
CA VAL A 366 8.88 -13.51 5.41
C VAL A 366 7.58 -13.99 4.76
N TYR A 367 7.53 -14.12 3.43
CA TYR A 367 6.35 -14.58 2.70
C TYR A 367 6.03 -16.05 3.02
N THR A 368 7.06 -16.88 3.16
CA THR A 368 6.92 -18.28 3.59
C THR A 368 6.32 -18.39 5.00
N SER A 369 6.65 -17.46 5.89
CA SER A 369 6.17 -17.44 7.27
C SER A 369 4.74 -16.89 7.36
N ALA A 370 4.44 -15.81 6.64
CA ALA A 370 3.10 -15.27 6.52
C ALA A 370 2.13 -16.28 5.87
N LEU A 371 2.56 -16.97 4.81
CA LEU A 371 1.73 -18.00 4.17
C LEU A 371 1.36 -19.13 5.14
N LYS A 372 2.29 -19.58 6.01
CA LYS A 372 1.98 -20.60 7.03
C LYS A 372 0.89 -20.17 8.02
N LEU A 373 0.76 -18.88 8.30
CA LEU A 373 -0.30 -18.33 9.16
C LEU A 373 -1.66 -18.34 8.44
N VAL A 374 -1.69 -17.91 7.17
CA VAL A 374 -2.95 -17.65 6.44
C VAL A 374 -3.39 -18.79 5.52
N ARG A 375 -2.60 -19.85 5.32
CA ARG A 375 -2.92 -20.95 4.37
C ARG A 375 -4.26 -21.63 4.67
N SER A 376 -4.67 -21.75 5.93
CA SER A 376 -5.96 -22.30 6.33
C SER A 376 -7.17 -21.37 6.08
N MET A 377 -6.92 -20.13 5.63
CA MET A 377 -7.96 -19.19 5.19
C MET A 377 -8.21 -19.27 3.67
N LEU A 378 -7.42 -20.06 2.93
CA LEU A 378 -7.69 -20.39 1.53
C LEU A 378 -8.76 -21.51 1.43
N PRO A 379 -9.66 -21.47 0.43
CA PRO A 379 -10.65 -22.52 0.19
C PRO A 379 -10.02 -23.70 -0.58
N LEU A 380 -9.04 -24.37 0.06
CA LEU A 380 -8.27 -25.48 -0.52
C LEU A 380 -9.20 -26.60 -1.07
N PRO A 381 -8.94 -27.17 -2.26
CA PRO A 381 -7.72 -27.03 -3.08
C PRO A 381 -7.73 -25.85 -4.06
N TYR A 382 -8.57 -24.83 -3.84
CA TYR A 382 -8.71 -23.65 -4.70
C TYR A 382 -8.08 -22.41 -4.07
N LEU A 383 -7.78 -21.41 -4.90
CA LEU A 383 -7.32 -20.09 -4.47
C LEU A 383 -8.51 -19.21 -4.06
N LYS A 384 -9.59 -19.21 -4.84
CA LYS A 384 -10.86 -18.55 -4.48
C LYS A 384 -12.05 -19.43 -4.85
N VAL A 385 -13.09 -19.36 -4.02
CA VAL A 385 -14.43 -19.91 -4.28
C VAL A 385 -15.45 -18.82 -3.98
N GLY A 386 -16.54 -18.78 -4.74
CA GLY A 386 -17.62 -17.82 -4.51
C GLY A 386 -18.72 -17.94 -5.55
N TYR A 387 -19.70 -17.03 -5.49
CA TYR A 387 -20.81 -17.02 -6.43
C TYR A 387 -20.62 -15.95 -7.51
N LEU A 388 -20.93 -16.33 -8.74
CA LEU A 388 -21.04 -15.43 -9.89
C LEU A 388 -22.31 -15.78 -10.67
N THR A 389 -22.95 -14.78 -11.26
CA THR A 389 -24.08 -14.96 -12.16
C THR A 389 -23.57 -14.96 -13.60
N ALA A 390 -23.87 -16.03 -14.34
CA ALA A 390 -23.32 -16.30 -15.67
C ALA A 390 -24.43 -16.62 -16.68
N PRO A 391 -24.22 -16.35 -17.98
CA PRO A 391 -25.16 -16.74 -19.03
C PRO A 391 -25.18 -18.26 -19.25
N PRO A 392 -26.19 -18.81 -19.95
CA PRO A 392 -26.14 -20.15 -20.48
C PRO A 392 -24.93 -20.34 -21.41
N VAL A 393 -24.17 -21.42 -21.20
CA VAL A 393 -22.96 -21.69 -21.99
C VAL A 393 -23.29 -21.83 -23.48
N GLY A 394 -22.54 -21.13 -24.33
CA GLY A 394 -22.79 -21.03 -25.76
C GLY A 394 -23.79 -19.93 -26.18
N ASN A 395 -24.41 -19.22 -25.22
CA ASN A 395 -25.28 -18.07 -25.50
C ASN A 395 -24.97 -16.89 -24.55
N PRO A 396 -23.88 -16.13 -24.77
CA PRO A 396 -23.48 -15.02 -23.91
C PRO A 396 -24.49 -13.86 -23.90
N LEU A 397 -25.28 -13.71 -24.96
CA LEU A 397 -26.32 -12.68 -25.11
C LEU A 397 -27.73 -13.22 -24.77
N ALA A 398 -27.81 -14.21 -23.88
CA ALA A 398 -29.10 -14.74 -23.41
C ALA A 398 -29.89 -13.66 -22.64
N PRO A 399 -31.24 -13.70 -22.69
CA PRO A 399 -32.10 -12.83 -21.88
C PRO A 399 -31.73 -12.87 -20.40
N HIS A 400 -31.85 -11.75 -19.69
CA HIS A 400 -31.43 -11.64 -18.28
C HIS A 400 -32.10 -12.65 -17.34
N SER A 401 -33.28 -13.17 -17.70
CA SER A 401 -33.97 -14.28 -17.00
C SER A 401 -33.21 -15.61 -16.99
N ASP A 402 -32.32 -15.81 -17.97
CA ASP A 402 -31.70 -17.10 -18.24
C ASP A 402 -30.32 -17.22 -17.59
N TRP A 403 -29.74 -16.08 -17.20
CA TRP A 403 -28.52 -15.95 -16.42
C TRP A 403 -28.70 -16.54 -15.02
N LYS A 404 -27.73 -17.31 -14.53
CA LYS A 404 -27.87 -18.13 -13.32
C LYS A 404 -26.70 -17.96 -12.36
N ARG A 405 -27.02 -17.47 -11.15
CA ARG A 405 -26.15 -17.50 -9.98
C ARG A 405 -25.66 -18.93 -9.75
N SER A 406 -24.36 -19.12 -9.87
CA SER A 406 -23.66 -20.40 -9.80
C SER A 406 -22.42 -20.27 -8.91
N GLU A 407 -21.96 -21.38 -8.36
CA GLU A 407 -20.71 -21.43 -7.61
C GLU A 407 -19.55 -21.58 -8.60
N PHE A 408 -18.47 -20.83 -8.39
CA PHE A 408 -17.27 -20.83 -9.21
C PHE A 408 -16.03 -21.05 -8.34
N VAL A 409 -15.03 -21.73 -8.92
CA VAL A 409 -13.69 -21.94 -8.33
C VAL A 409 -12.62 -21.32 -9.21
N LEU A 410 -11.55 -20.84 -8.60
CA LEU A 410 -10.33 -20.41 -9.26
C LEU A 410 -9.14 -21.21 -8.69
N ASN A 411 -8.44 -21.94 -9.55
CA ASN A 411 -7.17 -22.62 -9.24
C ASN A 411 -6.03 -22.02 -10.09
N GLN A 412 -4.86 -22.67 -10.15
CA GLN A 412 -3.75 -22.24 -11.01
C GLN A 412 -4.00 -22.41 -12.52
N GLU A 413 -5.00 -23.22 -12.91
CA GLU A 413 -5.35 -23.52 -14.30
C GLU A 413 -6.39 -22.53 -14.83
N GLY A 414 -7.36 -22.14 -13.98
CA GLY A 414 -8.27 -21.04 -14.26
C GLY A 414 -9.61 -21.09 -13.52
N LEU A 415 -10.57 -20.36 -14.08
CA LEU A 415 -11.89 -20.11 -13.50
C LEU A 415 -12.88 -21.16 -14.03
N GLN A 416 -13.55 -21.88 -13.13
CA GLN A 416 -14.44 -22.99 -13.50
C GLN A 416 -15.77 -22.94 -12.71
N GLN A 417 -16.90 -23.10 -13.40
CA GLN A 417 -18.24 -23.18 -12.80
C GLN A 417 -18.50 -24.59 -12.23
N ILE A 418 -18.87 -24.70 -10.95
CA ILE A 418 -19.19 -25.99 -10.34
C ILE A 418 -20.57 -26.48 -10.80
N ASN A 419 -20.61 -27.73 -11.29
CA ASN A 419 -21.86 -28.44 -11.55
C ASN A 419 -22.42 -29.07 -10.25
N LYS A 420 -23.74 -29.02 -10.05
CA LYS A 420 -24.43 -29.60 -8.86
C LYS A 420 -24.26 -31.12 -8.68
N VAL A 421 -23.67 -31.82 -9.64
CA VAL A 421 -23.32 -33.24 -9.53
C VAL A 421 -22.06 -33.42 -8.68
N ASP A 422 -21.10 -32.50 -8.77
CA ASP A 422 -19.82 -32.59 -8.09
C ASP A 422 -19.92 -32.16 -6.63
N GLN A 423 -20.80 -31.20 -6.31
CA GLN A 423 -21.21 -30.89 -4.92
C GLN A 423 -21.70 -32.13 -4.14
N ARG A 424 -22.34 -33.11 -4.82
CA ARG A 424 -22.76 -34.39 -4.19
C ARG A 424 -21.62 -35.37 -3.95
N ARG A 425 -20.44 -35.20 -4.55
CA ARG A 425 -19.23 -35.97 -4.20
C ARG A 425 -18.51 -35.40 -2.97
N LEU A 426 -18.74 -34.12 -2.67
CA LEU A 426 -18.12 -33.39 -1.54
C LEU A 426 -18.86 -33.56 -0.20
N SER A 427 -19.98 -34.30 -0.17
CA SER A 427 -20.80 -34.50 1.04
C SER A 427 -21.25 -35.96 1.20
N PRO A 428 -20.63 -36.76 2.11
CA PRO A 428 -20.90 -38.19 2.25
C PRO A 428 -22.23 -38.47 2.97
N SER A 429 -23.34 -38.27 2.26
CA SER A 429 -24.70 -38.56 2.72
C SER A 429 -25.18 -39.92 2.20
N LEU A 430 -25.45 -40.86 3.12
CA LEU A 430 -25.83 -42.23 2.80
C LEU A 430 -27.35 -42.37 2.56
N SER A 431 -27.86 -42.00 1.38
CA SER A 431 -29.21 -42.42 0.98
C SER A 431 -29.45 -42.55 -0.54
N SER A 432 -30.20 -43.61 -0.88
CA SER A 432 -31.01 -43.84 -2.09
C SER A 432 -30.38 -43.65 -3.49
N LYS A 433 -30.39 -44.76 -4.24
CA LYS A 433 -30.19 -44.83 -5.70
C LYS A 433 -31.24 -44.00 -6.46
N SER A 434 -30.81 -43.32 -7.51
CA SER A 434 -31.52 -43.29 -8.80
C SER A 434 -30.50 -43.30 -9.93
N GLY A 435 -30.80 -43.99 -11.03
CA GLY A 435 -29.89 -44.12 -12.17
C GLY A 435 -30.22 -43.11 -13.25
N ASP A 436 -29.57 -41.95 -13.21
CA ASP A 436 -29.45 -41.05 -14.35
C ASP A 436 -28.03 -41.11 -14.89
N MET A 437 -27.88 -41.17 -16.22
CA MET A 437 -26.58 -40.99 -16.86
C MET A 437 -26.11 -39.55 -16.63
N PRO A 438 -24.82 -39.31 -16.30
CA PRO A 438 -24.32 -37.95 -16.11
C PRO A 438 -24.27 -37.23 -17.46
N ILE A 439 -25.35 -36.51 -17.78
CA ILE A 439 -25.33 -35.45 -18.78
C ILE A 439 -24.39 -34.39 -18.23
N ASN A 440 -23.16 -34.35 -18.75
CA ASN A 440 -22.22 -33.26 -18.50
C ASN A 440 -22.87 -31.97 -18.98
N LYS A 441 -23.46 -31.21 -18.04
CA LYS A 441 -24.00 -29.89 -18.33
C LYS A 441 -22.82 -28.99 -18.68
N PRO A 442 -22.88 -28.27 -19.81
CA PRO A 442 -21.80 -27.37 -20.18
C PRO A 442 -21.67 -26.32 -19.08
N ALA A 443 -20.44 -26.16 -18.60
CA ALA A 443 -20.06 -25.27 -17.52
C ALA A 443 -19.14 -24.18 -18.10
N VAL A 444 -19.25 -22.95 -17.60
CA VAL A 444 -18.31 -21.88 -17.95
C VAL A 444 -16.93 -22.27 -17.41
N LYS A 445 -15.95 -22.33 -18.30
CA LYS A 445 -14.54 -22.55 -17.99
C LYS A 445 -13.71 -21.53 -18.76
N VAL A 446 -12.77 -20.90 -18.07
CA VAL A 446 -11.77 -20.00 -18.66
C VAL A 446 -10.41 -20.44 -18.15
N ASP A 447 -9.59 -20.97 -19.06
CA ASP A 447 -8.21 -21.34 -18.78
C ASP A 447 -7.30 -20.11 -18.78
N VAL A 448 -6.31 -20.08 -17.88
CA VAL A 448 -5.42 -18.93 -17.67
C VAL A 448 -4.48 -18.70 -18.85
N SER A 449 -4.22 -19.74 -19.65
CA SER A 449 -3.53 -19.64 -20.95
C SER A 449 -4.29 -18.79 -21.97
N ASP A 450 -5.60 -18.69 -21.83
CA ASP A 450 -6.49 -18.14 -22.85
C ASP A 450 -6.88 -16.68 -22.53
N ILE A 451 -6.62 -16.21 -21.30
CA ILE A 451 -6.91 -14.85 -20.82
C ILE A 451 -6.00 -13.84 -21.53
N VAL A 452 -6.62 -12.78 -22.08
CA VAL A 452 -5.96 -11.62 -22.69
C VAL A 452 -6.05 -10.41 -21.75
N SER A 453 -7.25 -10.12 -21.25
CA SER A 453 -7.50 -9.02 -20.31
C SER A 453 -8.65 -9.36 -19.34
N VAL A 454 -8.66 -8.66 -18.19
CA VAL A 454 -9.67 -8.83 -17.14
C VAL A 454 -10.04 -7.45 -16.62
N SER A 455 -11.32 -7.07 -16.67
CA SER A 455 -11.80 -5.75 -16.25
C SER A 455 -13.17 -5.80 -15.57
N ALA A 456 -13.50 -4.75 -14.82
CA ALA A 456 -14.89 -4.43 -14.56
C ALA A 456 -15.61 -4.16 -15.90
N SER A 457 -16.91 -4.44 -15.96
CA SER A 457 -17.76 -4.14 -17.11
C SER A 457 -19.00 -3.36 -16.68
N ALA A 458 -19.30 -2.30 -17.42
CA ALA A 458 -20.52 -1.52 -17.34
C ALA A 458 -21.35 -1.64 -18.65
N ASP A 459 -21.16 -2.73 -19.39
CA ASP A 459 -21.91 -3.01 -20.63
C ASP A 459 -23.41 -3.13 -20.32
N LEU A 460 -24.21 -2.28 -20.97
CA LEU A 460 -25.66 -2.14 -20.76
C LEU A 460 -26.47 -3.34 -21.26
N THR A 461 -25.84 -4.30 -21.97
CA THR A 461 -26.47 -5.57 -22.36
C THR A 461 -26.44 -6.61 -21.24
N LEU A 462 -25.62 -6.41 -20.20
CA LEU A 462 -25.54 -7.31 -19.04
C LEU A 462 -26.72 -7.12 -18.09
N PRO A 463 -27.13 -8.16 -17.33
CA PRO A 463 -28.05 -7.96 -16.20
C PRO A 463 -27.50 -6.94 -15.18
N PRO A 464 -28.37 -6.18 -14.47
CA PRO A 464 -27.92 -5.19 -13.50
C PRO A 464 -27.09 -5.80 -12.36
N GLY A 465 -25.86 -5.31 -12.16
CA GLY A 465 -24.96 -5.76 -11.10
C GLY A 465 -23.52 -5.29 -11.32
N ALA A 466 -22.58 -5.83 -10.52
CA ALA A 466 -21.16 -5.55 -10.66
C ALA A 466 -20.56 -6.46 -11.74
N GLY A 467 -20.51 -5.97 -12.98
CA GLY A 467 -20.07 -6.73 -14.15
C GLY A 467 -18.56 -7.00 -14.19
N LEU A 468 -18.21 -8.20 -14.65
CA LEU A 468 -16.86 -8.70 -14.89
C LEU A 468 -16.74 -9.09 -16.37
N CYS A 469 -15.73 -8.58 -17.07
CA CYS A 469 -15.30 -9.10 -18.37
C CYS A 469 -13.96 -9.83 -18.21
N ILE A 470 -13.87 -11.01 -18.83
CA ILE A 470 -12.62 -11.72 -19.06
C ILE A 470 -12.49 -11.89 -20.58
N ASP A 471 -11.66 -11.09 -21.22
CA ASP A 471 -11.34 -11.26 -22.63
C ASP A 471 -10.46 -12.49 -22.79
N THR A 472 -10.83 -13.37 -23.72
CA THR A 472 -10.01 -14.54 -24.05
C THR A 472 -9.69 -14.58 -25.54
N VAL A 473 -8.69 -15.38 -25.92
CA VAL A 473 -8.39 -15.69 -27.33
C VAL A 473 -9.58 -16.32 -28.09
N ASN A 474 -10.58 -16.83 -27.38
CA ASN A 474 -11.82 -17.38 -27.92
C ASN A 474 -13.01 -16.39 -27.89
N GLY A 475 -12.80 -15.15 -27.43
CA GLY A 475 -13.81 -14.11 -27.24
C GLY A 475 -14.04 -13.74 -25.75
N PRO A 476 -14.85 -12.69 -25.48
CA PRO A 476 -15.10 -12.22 -24.12
C PRO A 476 -16.08 -13.13 -23.36
N VAL A 477 -15.78 -13.36 -22.08
CA VAL A 477 -16.64 -14.05 -21.12
C VAL A 477 -17.14 -13.05 -20.08
N PHE A 478 -18.45 -12.83 -20.06
CA PHE A 478 -19.10 -11.91 -19.13
C PHE A 478 -19.72 -12.65 -17.94
N LEU A 479 -19.49 -12.11 -16.75
CA LEU A 479 -19.94 -12.63 -15.46
C LEU A 479 -20.41 -11.45 -14.59
N ILE A 480 -21.23 -11.70 -13.58
CA ILE A 480 -21.68 -10.66 -12.63
C ILE A 480 -21.42 -11.13 -11.20
N ALA A 481 -20.74 -10.28 -10.42
CA ALA A 481 -20.52 -10.49 -8.99
C ALA A 481 -21.68 -9.93 -8.15
N GLU A 482 -21.80 -10.43 -6.92
CA GLU A 482 -22.92 -10.12 -6.02
C GLU A 482 -22.88 -8.67 -5.48
N SER A 483 -21.70 -8.06 -5.47
CA SER A 483 -21.46 -6.66 -5.11
C SER A 483 -20.18 -6.15 -5.79
N TRP A 484 -19.91 -4.85 -5.69
CA TRP A 484 -18.68 -4.24 -6.23
C TRP A 484 -17.43 -4.69 -5.46
N GLU A 485 -17.55 -4.94 -4.16
CA GLU A 485 -16.49 -5.50 -3.31
C GLU A 485 -16.18 -6.96 -3.67
N ALA A 486 -17.21 -7.73 -4.04
CA ALA A 486 -17.05 -9.09 -4.56
C ALA A 486 -16.43 -9.09 -5.97
N LEU A 487 -16.79 -8.13 -6.83
CA LEU A 487 -16.16 -7.93 -8.14
C LEU A 487 -14.66 -7.65 -7.98
N ASP A 488 -14.30 -6.69 -7.12
CA ASP A 488 -12.92 -6.39 -6.74
C ASP A 488 -12.14 -7.65 -6.32
N GLY A 489 -12.72 -8.46 -5.42
CA GLY A 489 -12.10 -9.71 -4.95
C GLY A 489 -11.95 -10.79 -6.03
N TRP A 490 -12.77 -10.78 -7.08
CA TRP A 490 -12.61 -11.64 -8.25
C TRP A 490 -11.60 -11.08 -9.26
N LEU A 491 -11.65 -9.78 -9.55
CA LEU A 491 -10.70 -9.07 -10.43
C LEU A 491 -9.26 -9.28 -9.93
N ASP A 492 -9.03 -8.99 -8.65
CA ASP A 492 -7.73 -9.14 -8.01
C ASP A 492 -7.24 -10.59 -8.11
N ALA A 493 -8.07 -11.56 -7.71
CA ALA A 493 -7.68 -12.98 -7.70
C ALA A 493 -7.34 -13.52 -9.11
N ILE A 494 -8.17 -13.23 -10.12
CA ILE A 494 -7.95 -13.72 -11.50
C ILE A 494 -6.68 -13.07 -12.10
N ARG A 495 -6.49 -11.75 -11.90
CA ARG A 495 -5.29 -11.03 -12.35
C ARG A 495 -4.01 -11.55 -11.68
N LEU A 496 -4.06 -11.90 -10.40
CA LEU A 496 -2.92 -12.50 -9.69
C LEU A 496 -2.58 -13.88 -10.26
N VAL A 497 -3.55 -14.77 -10.49
CA VAL A 497 -3.31 -16.09 -11.11
C VAL A 497 -2.71 -15.95 -12.52
N TYR A 498 -3.29 -15.07 -13.34
CA TYR A 498 -2.77 -14.77 -14.68
C TYR A 498 -1.31 -14.29 -14.62
N THR A 499 -0.99 -13.37 -13.71
CA THR A 499 0.37 -12.83 -13.55
C THR A 499 1.36 -13.90 -13.08
N ILE A 500 0.96 -14.76 -12.14
CA ILE A 500 1.75 -15.91 -11.66
C ILE A 500 2.05 -16.86 -12.82
N SER A 501 1.06 -17.12 -13.69
CA SER A 501 1.23 -17.97 -14.87
C SER A 501 2.16 -17.33 -15.92
N ALA A 502 1.94 -16.05 -16.25
CA ALA A 502 2.79 -15.28 -17.16
C ALA A 502 4.24 -15.11 -16.66
N ARG A 503 4.48 -15.22 -15.35
CA ARG A 503 5.82 -15.27 -14.73
C ARG A 503 6.40 -16.68 -14.56
N GLY A 504 5.72 -17.72 -15.06
CA GLY A 504 6.18 -19.11 -14.98
C GLY A 504 6.23 -19.64 -13.54
N LYS A 505 5.20 -19.35 -12.75
CA LYS A 505 5.09 -19.72 -11.32
C LYS A 505 3.84 -20.53 -10.96
N SER A 506 3.08 -21.01 -11.95
CA SER A 506 1.87 -21.82 -11.75
C SER A 506 2.12 -23.06 -10.86
N ASP A 507 3.26 -23.74 -11.02
CA ASP A 507 3.63 -24.90 -10.20
C ASP A 507 3.83 -24.55 -8.72
N VAL A 508 4.30 -23.33 -8.43
CA VAL A 508 4.45 -22.84 -7.05
C VAL A 508 3.07 -22.60 -6.44
N LEU A 509 2.17 -21.94 -7.19
CA LEU A 509 0.79 -21.72 -6.75
C LEU A 509 0.02 -23.04 -6.58
N ALA A 510 0.20 -24.00 -7.49
CA ALA A 510 -0.33 -25.36 -7.33
C ALA A 510 0.13 -25.98 -6.02
N GLY A 511 1.44 -25.96 -5.75
CA GLY A 511 2.01 -26.43 -4.48
C GLY A 511 1.46 -25.72 -3.24
N ILE A 512 1.09 -24.43 -3.34
CA ILE A 512 0.43 -23.71 -2.24
C ILE A 512 -1.00 -24.23 -2.01
N ILE A 513 -1.76 -24.53 -3.06
CA ILE A 513 -3.19 -24.87 -2.92
C ILE A 513 -3.50 -26.38 -2.87
N THR A 514 -2.60 -27.27 -3.30
CA THR A 514 -2.87 -28.72 -3.35
C THR A 514 -2.09 -29.60 -2.35
N ALA A 515 -1.15 -29.04 -1.57
CA ALA A 515 -0.22 -29.81 -0.70
C ALA A 515 -0.65 -29.97 0.78
#